data_AF-A0A7Y3FYC4-F1
#
_entry.id   AF-A0A7Y3FYC4-F1
#
_cell.length_a   1.000
_cell.length_b   1.000
_cell.length_c   1.000
_cell.angle_alpha   90.00
_cell.angle_beta   90.00
_cell.angle_gamma   90.00
#
_symmetry.space_group_name_H-M   'P 1'
#
loop_
_entity.id
_entity.type
_entity.pdbx_description
1 polymer ?
#
loop_
_entity_poly.entity_id
_entity_poly.type
_entity_poly.pdbx_seq_one_letter_code
_entity_poly.pdbx_strand_id
1 'polypeptide(L)'
;FPVSADGNIGPVGAKPGREPVAFDITVNMLKQLAMNLKGRIDHPIENPEFDMTVDVSPFSLKKLLEETGQPIQADMSDPRSLSKVAVKAHLKGNSQRISISDGIIAIDESKIKFSVRTKDFLKPDITFDANLDGIDLNRYLPPKSDENTDTDKKSGSGGPTSKKSASIKSDSIKPDSIKTDYSFFRGLLLNGSLRAGKVKLNKTTAQDIHVKVSGKNGIFNLNPITAKLYKGRISGKAAINVKKDVPQSSIKLKLNNIECEPLVKDVLEKDTIKGDLTAKVALSMLGDDAEKIKKSLNGKGNFSVKSGAIKGIDLVAMVRNTDGAYGFAGTGSQKPETGFSELNVPFTITNGLFKTSDTRMVSTLLRVAVSGKANLLNKRIKFRIKPVVVTTSKTDKRKMKRSEVKVPVIVYGTLSSPKFRPDLRAVAKDKLEKEVFESKKFKKVFKKKKYAPYEDAAKSLLKGLLDGKE
;
A
#
# COMPACT_ATOMS: atom_id res chain seq x y z
N PHE A 1 -12.97 40.64 7.87
CA PHE A 1 -12.82 40.26 6.45
C PHE A 1 -13.91 40.92 5.64
N PRO A 2 -13.63 41.76 4.63
CA PRO A 2 -14.68 42.38 3.82
C PRO A 2 -15.53 41.32 3.11
N VAL A 3 -16.82 41.33 3.40
CA VAL A 3 -17.87 40.56 2.73
C VAL A 3 -18.92 41.56 2.27
N SER A 4 -19.41 41.40 1.05
CA SER A 4 -20.49 42.19 0.46
C SER A 4 -21.49 41.24 -0.18
N ALA A 5 -22.76 41.61 -0.16
CA ALA A 5 -23.82 40.88 -0.80
C ALA A 5 -24.75 41.87 -1.48
N ASP A 6 -24.94 41.69 -2.78
CA ASP A 6 -25.76 42.56 -3.63
C ASP A 6 -26.70 41.69 -4.46
N GLY A 7 -27.93 42.13 -4.66
CA GLY A 7 -28.92 41.35 -5.40
C GLY A 7 -30.35 41.75 -5.15
N ASN A 8 -31.27 40.93 -5.65
CA ASN A 8 -32.71 41.15 -5.55
C ASN A 8 -33.34 40.02 -4.74
N ILE A 9 -34.32 40.37 -3.91
CA ILE A 9 -35.18 39.42 -3.18
C ILE A 9 -36.63 39.87 -3.40
N GLY A 10 -37.47 38.97 -3.89
CA GLY A 10 -38.89 39.23 -4.14
C GLY A 10 -39.37 38.78 -5.52
N PRO A 11 -40.63 39.13 -5.88
CA PRO A 11 -41.58 39.91 -5.09
C PRO A 11 -42.04 39.18 -3.81
N VAL A 12 -42.34 39.95 -2.76
CA VAL A 12 -43.13 39.45 -1.62
C VAL A 12 -44.59 39.60 -2.03
N GLY A 13 -45.24 38.50 -2.40
CA GLY A 13 -46.58 38.55 -2.96
C GLY A 13 -47.66 38.95 -1.94
N ALA A 14 -48.94 38.77 -2.31
CA ALA A 14 -50.07 39.37 -1.58
C ALA A 14 -50.23 38.85 -0.13
N LYS A 15 -49.66 37.67 0.17
CA LYS A 15 -49.59 37.09 1.51
C LYS A 15 -48.13 36.93 1.95
N PRO A 16 -47.50 37.99 2.50
CA PRO A 16 -46.13 37.94 3.00
C PRO A 16 -45.94 36.76 3.95
N GLY A 17 -44.84 36.02 3.77
CA GLY A 17 -44.51 34.88 4.63
C GLY A 17 -45.12 33.54 4.25
N ARG A 18 -46.13 33.52 3.36
CA ARG A 18 -46.78 32.29 2.87
C ARG A 18 -46.46 31.97 1.42
N GLU A 19 -46.25 32.99 0.60
CA GLU A 19 -45.91 32.82 -0.82
C GLU A 19 -44.39 32.63 -1.03
N PRO A 20 -43.98 31.93 -2.10
CA PRO A 20 -42.57 31.78 -2.45
C PRO A 20 -41.86 33.12 -2.66
N VAL A 21 -40.65 33.24 -2.13
CA VAL A 21 -39.81 34.43 -2.31
C VAL A 21 -38.59 34.05 -3.15
N ALA A 22 -38.50 34.59 -4.37
CA ALA A 22 -37.34 34.41 -5.22
C ALA A 22 -36.17 35.30 -4.78
N PHE A 23 -34.95 34.87 -5.04
CA PHE A 23 -33.74 35.65 -4.79
C PHE A 23 -32.67 35.38 -5.87
N ASP A 24 -31.90 36.42 -6.17
CA ASP A 24 -30.69 36.37 -6.99
C ASP A 24 -29.66 37.28 -6.31
N ILE A 25 -28.75 36.66 -5.56
CA ILE A 25 -27.80 37.34 -4.66
C ILE A 25 -26.39 36.96 -5.08
N THR A 26 -25.54 37.97 -5.26
CA THR A 26 -24.11 37.79 -5.46
C THR A 26 -23.38 38.15 -4.18
N VAL A 27 -22.68 37.18 -3.60
CA VAL A 27 -21.85 37.34 -2.40
C VAL A 27 -20.39 37.41 -2.84
N ASN A 28 -19.71 38.51 -2.50
CA ASN A 28 -18.28 38.69 -2.71
C ASN A 28 -17.55 38.71 -1.37
N MET A 29 -16.47 37.94 -1.26
CA MET A 29 -15.62 37.87 -0.07
C MET A 29 -14.16 38.09 -0.47
N LEU A 30 -13.51 39.03 0.23
CA LEU A 30 -12.06 39.31 0.11
C LEU A 30 -11.58 39.69 -1.30
N LYS A 31 -12.48 40.00 -2.24
CA LYS A 31 -12.18 40.13 -3.69
C LYS A 31 -11.60 38.84 -4.32
N GLN A 32 -11.55 37.73 -3.58
CA GLN A 32 -11.04 36.44 -4.04
C GLN A 32 -12.18 35.51 -4.44
N LEU A 33 -13.31 35.59 -3.73
CA LEU A 33 -14.42 34.67 -3.86
C LEU A 33 -15.67 35.44 -4.31
N ALA A 34 -16.27 35.01 -5.41
CA ALA A 34 -17.57 35.49 -5.87
C ALA A 34 -18.51 34.29 -6.01
N MET A 35 -19.66 34.37 -5.34
CA MET A 35 -20.68 33.32 -5.30
C MET A 35 -22.02 33.92 -5.72
N ASN A 36 -22.62 33.37 -6.76
CA ASN A 36 -24.00 33.68 -7.13
C ASN A 36 -24.95 32.62 -6.53
N LEU A 37 -25.98 33.10 -5.84
CA LEU A 37 -27.03 32.33 -5.20
C LEU A 37 -28.34 32.72 -5.87
N LYS A 38 -28.93 31.80 -6.62
CA LYS A 38 -30.17 32.06 -7.36
C LYS A 38 -31.20 31.00 -7.08
N GLY A 39 -32.38 31.38 -6.60
CA GLY A 39 -33.39 30.41 -6.23
C GLY A 39 -34.64 31.01 -5.63
N ARG A 40 -35.32 30.21 -4.82
CA ARG A 40 -36.48 30.63 -4.05
C ARG A 40 -36.52 29.96 -2.69
N ILE A 41 -37.24 30.59 -1.77
CA ILE A 41 -37.64 30.03 -0.48
C ILE A 41 -39.16 29.92 -0.49
N ASP A 42 -39.67 28.70 -0.40
CA ASP A 42 -41.07 28.40 -0.20
C ASP A 42 -41.36 28.40 1.32
N HIS A 43 -42.54 28.89 1.73
CA HIS A 43 -42.97 28.97 3.14
C HIS A 43 -41.93 29.60 4.09
N PRO A 44 -41.41 30.80 3.82
CA PRO A 44 -40.24 31.37 4.48
C PRO A 44 -40.38 31.58 6.00
N ILE A 45 -41.59 31.57 6.57
CA ILE A 45 -41.83 31.75 8.01
C ILE A 45 -42.04 30.42 8.74
N GLU A 46 -43.00 29.60 8.30
CA GLU A 46 -43.45 28.43 9.09
C GLU A 46 -42.55 27.20 8.92
N ASN A 47 -42.23 26.84 7.67
CA ASN A 47 -41.41 25.67 7.35
C ASN A 47 -40.59 25.93 6.08
N PRO A 48 -39.50 26.72 6.19
CA PRO A 48 -38.77 27.18 5.03
C PRO A 48 -38.19 26.01 4.24
N GLU A 49 -38.57 25.94 2.96
CA GLU A 49 -37.96 25.05 1.98
C GLU A 49 -37.24 25.89 0.94
N PHE A 50 -35.98 25.58 0.68
CA PHE A 50 -35.20 26.28 -0.33
C PHE A 50 -34.97 25.41 -1.56
N ASP A 51 -34.93 26.08 -2.71
CA ASP A 51 -34.60 25.48 -4.01
C ASP A 51 -33.73 26.49 -4.77
N MET A 52 -32.43 26.23 -4.86
CA MET A 52 -31.45 27.22 -5.31
C MET A 52 -30.26 26.63 -6.06
N THR A 53 -29.73 27.40 -7.01
CA THR A 53 -28.43 27.17 -7.62
C THR A 53 -27.37 27.97 -6.86
N VAL A 54 -26.27 27.31 -6.55
CA VAL A 54 -25.04 27.90 -6.04
C VAL A 54 -24.01 27.84 -7.15
N ASP A 55 -23.47 28.98 -7.57
CA ASP A 55 -22.43 29.10 -8.59
C ASP A 55 -21.26 29.94 -8.05
N VAL A 56 -20.18 29.28 -7.68
CA VAL A 56 -18.95 29.89 -7.17
C VAL A 56 -17.96 30.03 -8.33
N SER A 57 -17.65 31.28 -8.66
CA SER A 57 -16.67 31.62 -9.69
C SER A 57 -15.29 31.07 -9.35
N PRO A 58 -14.44 30.73 -10.34
CA PRO A 58 -13.10 30.23 -10.09
C PRO A 58 -12.28 31.16 -9.18
N PHE A 59 -11.76 30.60 -8.09
CA PHE A 59 -10.94 31.32 -7.11
C PHE A 59 -9.72 30.52 -6.69
N SER A 60 -8.75 31.17 -6.03
CA SER A 60 -7.63 30.49 -5.40
C SER A 60 -7.97 30.17 -3.94
N LEU A 61 -8.15 28.89 -3.63
CA LEU A 61 -8.37 28.43 -2.26
C LEU A 61 -7.13 28.72 -1.40
N LYS A 62 -5.93 28.57 -1.97
CA LYS A 62 -4.68 28.91 -1.29
C LYS A 62 -4.65 30.38 -0.83
N LYS A 63 -4.90 31.32 -1.74
CA LYS A 63 -4.95 32.77 -1.41
C LYS A 63 -6.06 33.09 -0.41
N LEU A 64 -7.25 32.49 -0.59
CA LEU A 64 -8.36 32.68 0.33
C LEU A 64 -7.96 32.27 1.76
N LEU A 65 -7.34 31.10 1.90
CA LEU A 65 -6.88 30.58 3.19
C LEU A 65 -5.79 31.44 3.83
N GLU A 66 -4.80 31.87 3.04
CA GLU A 66 -3.77 32.83 3.46
C GLU A 66 -4.39 34.14 3.98
N GLU A 67 -5.34 34.72 3.24
CA GLU A 67 -6.01 35.98 3.62
C GLU A 67 -6.94 35.82 4.82
N THR A 68 -7.51 34.63 5.05
CA THR A 68 -8.31 34.33 6.26
C THR A 68 -7.47 33.96 7.50
N GLY A 69 -6.14 34.01 7.40
CA GLY A 69 -5.25 33.66 8.51
C GLY A 69 -5.19 32.15 8.81
N GLN A 70 -5.58 31.31 7.86
CA GLN A 70 -5.54 29.85 7.96
C GLN A 70 -4.70 29.25 6.82
N PRO A 71 -3.44 29.68 6.62
CA PRO A 71 -2.63 29.18 5.54
C PRO A 71 -2.46 27.66 5.65
N ILE A 72 -2.39 27.00 4.49
CA ILE A 72 -2.09 25.56 4.44
C ILE A 72 -0.69 25.36 5.01
N GLN A 73 -0.59 24.68 6.15
CA GLN A 73 0.66 24.52 6.90
C GLN A 73 1.68 23.63 6.20
N ALA A 74 1.22 22.75 5.29
CA ALA A 74 2.07 21.86 4.53
C ALA A 74 2.31 22.42 3.13
N ASP A 75 3.59 22.61 2.77
CA ASP A 75 3.95 22.88 1.40
C ASP A 75 3.48 21.75 0.48
N MET A 76 3.20 22.10 -0.77
CA MET A 76 2.79 21.16 -1.81
C MET A 76 3.86 21.09 -2.89
N SER A 77 4.06 19.91 -3.48
CA SER A 77 5.06 19.69 -4.53
C SER A 77 4.83 20.53 -5.77
N ASP A 78 3.57 20.87 -6.08
CA ASP A 78 3.22 21.85 -7.10
C ASP A 78 2.77 23.16 -6.42
N PRO A 79 3.50 24.28 -6.60
CA PRO A 79 3.12 25.58 -6.06
C PRO A 79 1.76 26.11 -6.55
N ARG A 80 1.26 25.58 -7.68
CA ARG A 80 -0.02 25.97 -8.29
C ARG A 80 -1.20 25.09 -7.82
N SER A 81 -0.97 24.15 -6.91
CA SER A 81 -2.06 23.35 -6.34
C SER A 81 -3.06 24.23 -5.59
N LEU A 82 -4.35 23.90 -5.74
CA LEU A 82 -5.48 24.62 -5.13
C LEU A 82 -5.56 26.11 -5.55
N SER A 83 -5.03 26.42 -6.73
CA SER A 83 -5.06 27.78 -7.28
C SER A 83 -6.32 28.07 -8.07
N LYS A 84 -7.02 27.02 -8.53
CA LYS A 84 -8.28 27.14 -9.27
C LYS A 84 -9.32 26.20 -8.69
N VAL A 85 -10.22 26.73 -7.88
CA VAL A 85 -11.37 26.02 -7.34
C VAL A 85 -12.64 26.69 -7.83
N ALA A 86 -13.60 25.92 -8.34
CA ALA A 86 -14.92 26.41 -8.70
C ALA A 86 -15.97 25.38 -8.28
N VAL A 87 -17.16 25.85 -7.93
CA VAL A 87 -18.25 24.98 -7.45
C VAL A 87 -19.53 25.41 -8.12
N LYS A 88 -20.26 24.48 -8.72
CA LYS A 88 -21.62 24.70 -9.20
C LYS A 88 -22.50 23.57 -8.70
N ALA A 89 -23.64 23.88 -8.10
CA ALA A 89 -24.54 22.86 -7.60
C ALA A 89 -25.97 23.38 -7.48
N HIS A 90 -26.93 22.46 -7.57
CA HIS A 90 -28.32 22.71 -7.28
C HIS A 90 -28.66 22.15 -5.89
N LEU A 91 -29.15 23.00 -5.00
CA LEU A 91 -29.40 22.72 -3.60
C LEU A 91 -30.91 22.83 -3.33
N LYS A 92 -31.50 21.77 -2.81
CA LYS A 92 -32.90 21.73 -2.38
C LYS A 92 -33.02 21.15 -1.00
N GLY A 93 -33.78 21.77 -0.10
CA GLY A 93 -33.88 21.26 1.25
C GLY A 93 -34.70 22.10 2.20
N ASN A 94 -34.69 21.69 3.46
CA ASN A 94 -35.29 22.37 4.60
C ASN A 94 -34.45 22.06 5.85
N SER A 95 -34.98 22.36 7.05
CA SER A 95 -34.29 22.16 8.33
C SER A 95 -33.96 20.69 8.67
N GLN A 96 -34.54 19.71 7.96
CA GLN A 96 -34.39 18.27 8.26
C GLN A 96 -33.65 17.48 7.18
N ARG A 97 -33.66 17.98 5.94
CA ARG A 97 -33.09 17.28 4.78
C ARG A 97 -32.48 18.26 3.78
N ILE A 98 -31.36 17.89 3.19
CA ILE A 98 -30.70 18.64 2.12
C ILE A 98 -30.36 17.67 0.98
N SER A 99 -30.65 18.07 -0.24
CA SER A 99 -30.28 17.40 -1.47
C SER A 99 -29.43 18.33 -2.32
N ILE A 100 -28.28 17.84 -2.77
CA ILE A 100 -27.40 18.48 -3.73
C ILE A 100 -27.46 17.63 -5.00
N SER A 101 -27.94 18.23 -6.09
CA SER A 101 -27.97 17.65 -7.44
C SER A 101 -27.10 18.47 -8.39
N ASP A 102 -26.74 17.85 -9.52
CA ASP A 102 -25.96 18.50 -10.59
C ASP A 102 -24.67 19.16 -10.09
N GLY A 103 -24.10 18.62 -9.01
CA GLY A 103 -22.91 19.13 -8.36
C GLY A 103 -21.70 18.94 -9.25
N ILE A 104 -20.95 20.01 -9.44
CA ILE A 104 -19.68 20.04 -10.15
C ILE A 104 -18.69 20.83 -9.29
N ILE A 105 -17.62 20.17 -8.89
CA ILE A 105 -16.44 20.82 -8.32
C ILE A 105 -15.32 20.74 -9.35
N ALA A 106 -14.71 21.86 -9.69
CA ALA A 106 -13.45 21.89 -10.43
C ALA A 106 -12.33 22.25 -9.44
N ILE A 107 -11.29 21.43 -9.38
CA ILE A 107 -10.08 21.69 -8.57
C ILE A 107 -8.88 21.50 -9.49
N ASP A 108 -8.21 22.61 -9.78
CA ASP A 108 -7.10 22.71 -10.72
C ASP A 108 -7.46 22.13 -12.09
N GLU A 109 -6.94 20.95 -12.42
CA GLU A 109 -7.18 20.22 -13.68
C GLU A 109 -8.23 19.11 -13.54
N SER A 110 -8.78 18.94 -12.34
CA SER A 110 -9.69 17.85 -11.98
C SER A 110 -11.14 18.34 -11.92
N LYS A 111 -12.08 17.50 -12.34
CA LYS A 111 -13.52 17.74 -12.25
C LYS A 111 -14.22 16.60 -11.54
N ILE A 112 -14.99 16.94 -10.52
CA ILE A 112 -15.80 16.01 -9.73
C ILE A 112 -17.26 16.34 -10.01
N LYS A 113 -17.99 15.40 -10.63
CA LYS A 113 -19.45 15.43 -10.66
C LYS A 113 -19.99 14.70 -9.44
N PHE A 114 -20.92 15.26 -8.71
CA PHE A 114 -21.42 14.66 -7.49
C PHE A 114 -22.90 14.95 -7.21
N SER A 115 -23.50 14.09 -6.40
CA SER A 115 -24.80 14.32 -5.77
C SER A 115 -24.74 13.84 -4.32
N VAL A 116 -25.47 14.54 -3.44
CA VAL A 116 -25.54 14.21 -2.01
C VAL A 116 -26.99 14.35 -1.57
N ARG A 117 -27.46 13.42 -0.76
CA ARG A 117 -28.68 13.57 0.04
C ARG A 117 -28.32 13.33 1.48
N THR A 118 -28.73 14.24 2.35
CA THR A 118 -28.54 14.11 3.78
C THR A 118 -29.83 14.42 4.52
N LYS A 119 -30.08 13.70 5.60
CA LYS A 119 -31.17 13.94 6.55
C LYS A 119 -30.71 13.56 7.95
N ASP A 120 -31.52 13.94 8.95
CA ASP A 120 -31.27 13.62 10.37
C ASP A 120 -29.88 14.12 10.82
N PHE A 121 -29.71 15.45 10.92
CA PHE A 121 -28.40 16.07 11.20
C PHE A 121 -27.78 15.68 12.56
N LEU A 122 -28.55 15.11 13.48
CA LEU A 122 -28.05 14.55 14.75
C LEU A 122 -27.44 13.16 14.56
N LYS A 123 -28.02 12.34 13.68
CA LYS A 123 -27.49 11.04 13.25
C LYS A 123 -27.44 11.01 11.72
N PRO A 124 -26.44 11.69 11.11
CA PRO A 124 -26.47 11.98 9.69
C PRO A 124 -26.69 10.71 8.86
N ASP A 125 -27.74 10.71 8.05
CA ASP A 125 -27.97 9.71 7.01
C ASP A 125 -27.60 10.33 5.67
N ILE A 126 -26.43 9.94 5.17
CA ILE A 126 -25.79 10.52 3.99
C ILE A 126 -25.80 9.47 2.87
N THR A 127 -26.45 9.82 1.76
CA THR A 127 -26.31 9.12 0.49
C THR A 127 -25.53 9.98 -0.49
N PHE A 128 -24.51 9.45 -1.15
CA PHE A 128 -23.75 10.23 -2.15
C PHE A 128 -23.35 9.40 -3.37
N ASP A 129 -23.18 10.08 -4.50
CA ASP A 129 -22.50 9.55 -5.68
C ASP A 129 -21.51 10.60 -6.16
N ALA A 130 -20.27 10.20 -6.41
CA ALA A 130 -19.20 11.08 -6.86
C ALA A 130 -18.43 10.43 -8.00
N ASN A 131 -18.14 11.21 -9.04
CA ASN A 131 -17.41 10.80 -10.22
C ASN A 131 -16.33 11.84 -10.55
N LEU A 132 -15.08 11.46 -10.30
CA LEU A 132 -13.88 12.23 -10.62
C LEU A 132 -13.37 11.82 -12.01
N ASP A 133 -13.07 12.78 -12.89
CA ASP A 133 -12.45 12.47 -14.19
C ASP A 133 -11.00 11.98 -14.02
N GLY A 134 -10.15 12.77 -13.37
CA GLY A 134 -8.84 12.34 -12.94
C GLY A 134 -8.13 13.35 -12.04
N ILE A 135 -7.11 12.88 -11.33
CA ILE A 135 -6.33 13.69 -10.40
C ILE A 135 -4.88 13.20 -10.35
N ASP A 136 -3.94 14.14 -10.34
CA ASP A 136 -2.55 13.86 -9.98
C ASP A 136 -2.32 14.23 -8.51
N LEU A 137 -2.38 13.22 -7.64
CA LEU A 137 -2.21 13.40 -6.20
C LEU A 137 -0.81 13.90 -5.83
N ASN A 138 0.19 13.70 -6.70
CA ASN A 138 1.55 14.19 -6.44
C ASN A 138 1.59 15.70 -6.26
N ARG A 139 0.68 16.43 -6.92
CA ARG A 139 0.59 17.89 -6.84
C ARG A 139 0.29 18.36 -5.42
N TYR A 140 -0.43 17.56 -4.63
CA TYR A 140 -0.90 17.89 -3.28
C TYR A 140 -0.07 17.26 -2.16
N LEU A 141 0.94 16.46 -2.50
CA LEU A 141 1.85 15.89 -1.51
C LEU A 141 2.94 16.89 -1.12
N PRO A 142 3.46 16.84 0.12
CA PRO A 142 4.65 17.58 0.50
C PRO A 142 5.80 17.34 -0.48
N PRO A 143 6.63 18.37 -0.77
CA PRO A 143 7.84 18.20 -1.55
C PRO A 143 8.65 17.05 -0.96
N LYS A 144 9.21 16.20 -1.83
CA LYS A 144 10.12 15.15 -1.37
C LYS A 144 11.36 15.86 -0.81
N SER A 145 11.59 15.72 0.49
CA SER A 145 12.88 16.07 1.09
C SER A 145 13.95 15.18 0.47
N ASP A 146 15.00 15.77 -0.09
CA ASP A 146 16.18 15.05 -0.55
C ASP A 146 16.94 14.45 0.64
N GLU A 147 16.43 13.37 1.22
CA GLU A 147 17.25 12.46 2.01
C GLU A 147 18.13 11.68 1.04
N ASN A 148 19.26 12.26 0.61
CA ASN A 148 20.52 11.58 0.28
C ASN A 148 21.54 12.57 -0.31
N THR A 149 22.19 13.35 0.54
CA THR A 149 23.61 13.69 0.34
C THR A 149 24.32 13.57 1.68
N ASP A 150 24.80 12.37 1.99
CA ASP A 150 26.02 12.25 2.79
C ASP A 150 26.84 11.08 2.26
N THR A 151 27.52 11.36 1.14
CA THR A 151 28.67 10.61 0.68
C THR A 151 29.89 11.07 1.44
N ASP A 152 30.48 10.14 2.19
CA ASP A 152 31.92 9.98 2.44
C ASP A 152 32.81 11.23 2.28
N LYS A 153 33.26 11.79 3.41
CA LYS A 153 34.63 12.30 3.53
C LYS A 153 35.30 11.84 4.83
N LYS A 154 36.37 11.07 4.65
CA LYS A 154 37.38 10.68 5.64
C LYS A 154 38.01 11.90 6.33
N SER A 155 38.13 11.78 7.66
CA SER A 155 39.31 12.00 8.49
C SER A 155 40.42 12.95 8.00
N GLY A 156 40.61 14.05 8.73
CA GLY A 156 41.81 14.89 8.73
C GLY A 156 41.78 15.86 9.93
N SER A 157 42.76 15.72 10.82
CA SER A 157 42.95 16.44 12.09
C SER A 157 43.35 17.92 11.91
N GLY A 158 42.96 18.79 12.87
CA GLY A 158 43.74 19.98 13.21
C GLY A 158 42.97 21.24 13.68
N GLY A 159 42.79 21.38 15.00
CA GLY A 159 42.93 22.64 15.78
C GLY A 159 41.92 23.81 15.59
N PRO A 160 41.69 24.63 16.65
CA PRO A 160 40.38 25.22 16.91
C PRO A 160 40.28 26.73 16.57
N THR A 161 39.08 27.21 16.24
CA THR A 161 38.67 28.57 16.62
C THR A 161 37.15 28.70 16.70
N SER A 162 36.73 29.17 17.86
CA SER A 162 35.38 29.56 18.24
C SER A 162 34.78 30.60 17.30
N LYS A 163 33.53 30.39 16.87
CA LYS A 163 32.53 31.46 16.73
C LYS A 163 31.12 30.88 16.84
N LYS A 164 30.41 31.42 17.84
CA LYS A 164 28.99 31.26 18.18
C LYS A 164 28.08 30.96 16.98
N SER A 165 27.42 29.81 17.01
CA SER A 165 26.09 29.66 16.43
C SER A 165 25.17 29.14 17.53
N ALA A 166 24.14 29.92 17.80
CA ALA A 166 23.13 29.63 18.80
C ALA A 166 22.48 28.28 18.51
N SER A 167 22.53 27.42 19.53
CA SER A 167 21.80 26.16 19.58
C SER A 167 20.30 26.45 19.51
N ILE A 168 19.73 26.40 18.30
CA ILE A 168 18.30 26.10 18.17
C ILE A 168 18.20 24.62 18.53
N LYS A 169 17.78 24.38 19.77
CA LYS A 169 17.23 23.10 20.18
C LYS A 169 16.12 22.77 19.17
N SER A 170 16.41 21.85 18.26
CA SER A 170 15.36 21.07 17.64
C SER A 170 14.79 20.22 18.76
N ASP A 171 13.90 20.82 19.56
CA ASP A 171 12.92 20.06 20.31
C ASP A 171 12.20 19.24 19.25
N SER A 172 12.64 17.99 19.15
CA SER A 172 11.88 16.91 18.59
C SER A 172 10.52 16.95 19.27
N ILE A 173 9.57 17.61 18.61
CA ILE A 173 8.15 17.41 18.85
C ILE A 173 7.97 15.92 18.61
N LYS A 174 8.04 15.13 19.69
CA LYS A 174 7.33 13.86 19.74
C LYS A 174 5.92 14.24 19.32
N PRO A 175 5.35 13.68 18.24
CA PRO A 175 3.93 13.81 18.06
C PRO A 175 3.33 13.01 19.22
N ASP A 176 3.07 13.69 20.33
CA ASP A 176 2.09 13.23 21.30
C ASP A 176 0.88 12.88 20.46
N SER A 177 0.54 11.60 20.48
CA SER A 177 -0.49 11.03 19.63
C SER A 177 -1.78 11.79 19.89
N ILE A 178 -2.12 12.74 19.01
CA ILE A 178 -3.45 13.32 18.96
C ILE A 178 -4.37 12.12 18.74
N LYS A 179 -5.06 11.72 19.80
CA LYS A 179 -5.95 10.58 19.77
C LYS A 179 -7.11 10.95 18.84
N THR A 180 -7.18 10.30 17.69
CA THR A 180 -8.25 10.51 16.73
C THR A 180 -9.60 10.21 17.41
N ASP A 181 -10.50 11.19 17.45
CA ASP A 181 -11.86 10.97 17.93
C ASP A 181 -12.72 10.37 16.82
N TYR A 182 -13.28 9.19 17.09
CA TYR A 182 -14.14 8.46 16.16
C TYR A 182 -15.63 8.63 16.43
N SER A 183 -16.01 9.43 17.43
CA SER A 183 -17.39 9.51 17.92
C SER A 183 -18.39 9.93 16.84
N PHE A 184 -18.01 10.87 15.97
CA PHE A 184 -18.81 11.27 14.80
C PHE A 184 -19.19 10.08 13.90
N PHE A 185 -18.22 9.22 13.60
CA PHE A 185 -18.43 8.08 12.69
C PHE A 185 -19.30 6.97 13.29
N ARG A 186 -19.51 6.96 14.62
CA ARG A 186 -20.34 5.96 15.30
C ARG A 186 -21.84 6.20 15.10
N GLY A 187 -22.26 7.44 14.88
CA GLY A 187 -23.66 7.82 14.60
C GLY A 187 -24.01 7.91 13.11
N LEU A 188 -23.00 7.86 12.23
CA LEU A 188 -23.16 8.08 10.79
C LEU A 188 -23.79 6.87 10.09
N LEU A 189 -24.87 7.12 9.34
CA LEU A 189 -25.36 6.24 8.28
C LEU A 189 -24.83 6.76 6.94
N LEU A 190 -24.13 5.92 6.20
CA LEU A 190 -23.48 6.30 4.95
C LEU A 190 -23.80 5.26 3.87
N ASN A 191 -24.20 5.71 2.68
CA ASN A 191 -24.32 4.86 1.51
C ASN A 191 -23.84 5.63 0.28
N GLY A 192 -22.89 5.11 -0.47
CA GLY A 192 -22.45 5.84 -1.65
C GLY A 192 -21.56 5.10 -2.60
N SER A 193 -21.26 5.78 -3.70
CA SER A 193 -20.41 5.28 -4.77
C SER A 193 -19.41 6.37 -5.16
N LEU A 194 -18.13 6.02 -5.19
CA LEU A 194 -17.06 6.84 -5.72
C LEU A 194 -16.52 6.18 -6.99
N ARG A 195 -16.44 6.96 -8.06
CA ARG A 195 -15.79 6.60 -9.32
C ARG A 195 -14.68 7.59 -9.62
N ALA A 196 -13.57 7.10 -10.17
CA ALA A 196 -12.52 7.96 -10.68
C ALA A 196 -11.96 7.41 -12.01
N GLY A 197 -11.86 8.25 -13.03
CA GLY A 197 -11.34 7.84 -14.34
C GLY A 197 -9.85 7.54 -14.30
N LYS A 198 -9.03 8.47 -13.78
CA LYS A 198 -7.57 8.30 -13.66
C LYS A 198 -7.02 8.92 -12.37
N VAL A 199 -6.34 8.14 -11.55
CA VAL A 199 -5.65 8.65 -10.35
C VAL A 199 -4.17 8.34 -10.47
N LYS A 200 -3.34 9.38 -10.37
CA LYS A 200 -1.89 9.25 -10.33
C LYS A 200 -1.39 9.55 -8.92
N LEU A 201 -0.56 8.65 -8.38
CA LEU A 201 0.08 8.79 -7.08
C LEU A 201 1.48 8.19 -7.17
N ASN A 202 2.50 8.98 -6.81
CA ASN A 202 3.89 8.70 -7.13
C ASN A 202 4.03 8.38 -8.63
N LYS A 203 4.70 7.27 -8.95
CA LYS A 203 4.88 6.75 -10.30
C LYS A 203 3.70 5.88 -10.76
N THR A 204 2.82 5.49 -9.83
CA THR A 204 1.66 4.63 -10.11
C THR A 204 0.50 5.40 -10.71
N THR A 205 -0.11 4.84 -11.75
CA THR A 205 -1.37 5.32 -12.32
C THR A 205 -2.42 4.21 -12.26
N ALA A 206 -3.55 4.50 -11.61
CA ALA A 206 -4.73 3.65 -11.59
C ALA A 206 -5.83 4.27 -12.47
N GLN A 207 -6.62 3.42 -13.12
CA GLN A 207 -7.71 3.83 -14.01
C GLN A 207 -9.00 3.08 -13.68
N ASP A 208 -10.14 3.62 -14.10
CA ASP A 208 -11.47 3.01 -13.93
C ASP A 208 -11.72 2.54 -12.49
N ILE A 209 -11.47 3.43 -11.55
CA ILE A 209 -11.63 3.16 -10.12
C ILE A 209 -13.12 3.21 -9.78
N HIS A 210 -13.60 2.22 -9.04
CA HIS A 210 -14.95 2.21 -8.50
C HIS A 210 -14.93 1.63 -7.08
N VAL A 211 -15.52 2.38 -6.15
CA VAL A 211 -15.64 2.01 -4.75
C VAL A 211 -17.07 2.27 -4.30
N LYS A 212 -17.78 1.24 -3.84
CA LYS A 212 -19.03 1.45 -3.09
C LYS A 212 -18.74 1.46 -1.60
N VAL A 213 -19.32 2.43 -0.91
CA VAL A 213 -19.14 2.64 0.53
C VAL A 213 -20.50 2.46 1.22
N SER A 214 -20.53 1.70 2.31
CA SER A 214 -21.63 1.73 3.25
C SER A 214 -21.11 1.87 4.68
N GLY A 215 -21.83 2.58 5.53
CA GLY A 215 -21.45 2.86 6.91
C GLY A 215 -22.67 2.82 7.81
N LYS A 216 -22.58 2.11 8.93
CA LYS A 216 -23.62 2.11 9.96
C LYS A 216 -23.01 1.76 11.31
N ASN A 217 -23.33 2.54 12.34
CA ASN A 217 -22.94 2.27 13.72
C ASN A 217 -21.42 2.06 13.88
N GLY A 218 -20.61 2.90 13.22
CA GLY A 218 -19.14 2.82 13.26
C GLY A 218 -18.53 1.65 12.48
N ILE A 219 -19.31 0.92 11.67
CA ILE A 219 -18.79 -0.11 10.76
C ILE A 219 -18.95 0.38 9.33
N PHE A 220 -17.83 0.56 8.64
CA PHE A 220 -17.74 0.97 7.25
C PHE A 220 -17.30 -0.19 6.38
N ASN A 221 -17.96 -0.40 5.25
CA ASN A 221 -17.66 -1.41 4.26
C ASN A 221 -17.38 -0.73 2.93
N LEU A 222 -16.28 -1.13 2.29
CA LEU A 222 -15.92 -0.72 0.94
C LEU A 222 -16.03 -1.97 0.05
N ASN A 223 -17.11 -2.09 -0.72
CA ASN A 223 -17.37 -3.29 -1.52
C ASN A 223 -18.36 -3.03 -2.69
N PRO A 224 -17.95 -3.21 -3.95
CA PRO A 224 -16.61 -3.61 -4.39
C PRO A 224 -15.62 -2.44 -4.35
N ILE A 225 -14.34 -2.76 -4.33
CA ILE A 225 -13.23 -1.90 -4.76
C ILE A 225 -12.69 -2.49 -6.05
N THR A 226 -12.67 -1.73 -7.15
CA THR A 226 -12.08 -2.17 -8.43
C THR A 226 -11.24 -1.08 -9.05
N ALA A 227 -10.17 -1.46 -9.75
CA ALA A 227 -9.34 -0.55 -10.55
C ALA A 227 -8.56 -1.33 -11.61
N LYS A 228 -8.13 -0.64 -12.67
CA LYS A 228 -7.12 -1.09 -13.63
C LYS A 228 -5.77 -0.46 -13.28
N LEU A 229 -4.69 -1.24 -13.36
CA LEU A 229 -3.30 -0.79 -13.19
C LEU A 229 -2.37 -1.78 -13.87
N TYR A 230 -1.26 -1.29 -14.44
CA TYR A 230 -0.20 -2.11 -15.05
C TYR A 230 -0.76 -3.24 -15.95
N LYS A 231 -1.65 -2.87 -16.88
CA LYS A 231 -2.41 -3.76 -17.81
C LYS A 231 -3.36 -4.79 -17.18
N GLY A 232 -3.30 -4.98 -15.86
CA GLY A 232 -4.17 -5.88 -15.13
C GLY A 232 -5.30 -5.19 -14.37
N ARG A 233 -5.92 -5.94 -13.47
CA ARG A 233 -7.06 -5.49 -12.65
C ARG A 233 -6.86 -5.84 -11.18
N ILE A 234 -7.24 -4.90 -10.30
CA ILE A 234 -7.47 -5.14 -8.88
C ILE A 234 -8.96 -5.21 -8.62
N SER A 235 -9.35 -6.14 -7.76
CA SER A 235 -10.67 -6.19 -7.15
C SER A 235 -10.55 -6.53 -5.68
N GLY A 236 -11.48 -6.06 -4.86
CA GLY A 236 -11.42 -6.35 -3.43
C GLY A 236 -12.57 -5.79 -2.63
N LYS A 237 -12.43 -5.95 -1.33
CA LYS A 237 -13.30 -5.34 -0.33
C LYS A 237 -12.52 -5.01 0.92
N ALA A 238 -12.92 -3.95 1.60
CA ALA A 238 -12.37 -3.57 2.90
C ALA A 238 -13.51 -3.34 3.90
N ALA A 239 -13.18 -3.46 5.19
CA ALA A 239 -14.06 -3.06 6.26
C ALA A 239 -13.25 -2.36 7.35
N ILE A 240 -13.82 -1.31 7.94
CA ILE A 240 -13.21 -0.50 8.99
C ILE A 240 -14.22 -0.42 10.14
N ASN A 241 -13.81 -0.80 11.34
CA ASN A 241 -14.62 -0.77 12.54
C ASN A 241 -14.03 0.23 13.53
N VAL A 242 -14.74 1.33 13.76
CA VAL A 242 -14.37 2.45 14.65
C VAL A 242 -15.30 2.53 15.88
N LYS A 243 -15.97 1.43 16.23
CA LYS A 243 -16.77 1.35 17.47
C LYS A 243 -15.93 1.55 18.74
N LYS A 244 -14.63 1.27 18.65
CA LYS A 244 -13.62 1.50 19.71
C LYS A 244 -12.64 2.56 19.24
N ASP A 245 -11.88 3.12 20.19
CA ASP A 245 -10.85 4.13 19.90
C ASP A 245 -9.62 3.58 19.16
N VAL A 246 -9.45 2.26 19.18
CA VAL A 246 -8.48 1.56 18.32
C VAL A 246 -9.25 0.93 17.17
N PRO A 247 -9.18 1.51 15.95
CA PRO A 247 -9.88 0.95 14.81
C PRO A 247 -9.40 -0.46 14.47
N GLN A 248 -10.32 -1.29 14.01
CA GLN A 248 -9.99 -2.59 13.41
C GLN A 248 -10.33 -2.56 11.94
N SER A 249 -9.34 -2.84 11.10
CA SER A 249 -9.47 -2.81 9.65
C SER A 249 -9.19 -4.18 9.06
N SER A 250 -9.90 -4.53 7.99
CA SER A 250 -9.65 -5.74 7.21
C SER A 250 -9.75 -5.44 5.73
N ILE A 251 -8.95 -6.15 4.94
CA ILE A 251 -8.93 -6.01 3.49
C ILE A 251 -8.74 -7.36 2.81
N LYS A 252 -9.52 -7.60 1.75
CA LYS A 252 -9.37 -8.75 0.86
C LYS A 252 -9.16 -8.23 -0.55
N LEU A 253 -8.01 -8.51 -1.14
CA LEU A 253 -7.62 -8.09 -2.48
C LEU A 253 -7.38 -9.29 -3.39
N LYS A 254 -7.74 -9.11 -4.65
CA LYS A 254 -7.41 -9.98 -5.78
C LYS A 254 -6.74 -9.13 -6.84
N LEU A 255 -5.53 -9.52 -7.23
CA LEU A 255 -4.79 -8.95 -8.36
C LEU A 255 -4.84 -9.98 -9.48
N ASN A 256 -5.17 -9.56 -10.69
CA ASN A 256 -5.19 -10.42 -11.86
C ASN A 256 -4.38 -9.78 -12.98
N ASN A 257 -3.38 -10.52 -13.47
CA ASN A 257 -2.56 -10.17 -14.63
C ASN A 257 -1.90 -8.79 -14.54
N ILE A 258 -1.37 -8.45 -13.36
CA ILE A 258 -0.66 -7.20 -13.09
C ILE A 258 0.79 -7.35 -13.57
N GLU A 259 1.29 -6.44 -14.40
CA GLU A 259 2.73 -6.47 -14.74
C GLU A 259 3.55 -6.19 -13.48
N CYS A 260 4.36 -7.17 -13.07
CA CYS A 260 5.07 -7.13 -11.79
C CYS A 260 6.23 -6.12 -11.79
N GLU A 261 6.90 -5.96 -12.93
CA GLU A 261 8.05 -5.07 -13.08
C GLU A 261 7.72 -3.60 -12.82
N PRO A 262 6.76 -2.96 -13.53
CA PRO A 262 6.42 -1.57 -13.25
C PRO A 262 5.83 -1.40 -11.84
N LEU A 263 5.07 -2.39 -11.33
CA LEU A 263 4.58 -2.36 -9.94
C LEU A 263 5.72 -2.28 -8.92
N VAL A 264 6.72 -3.17 -9.02
CA VAL A 264 7.84 -3.22 -8.08
C VAL A 264 8.75 -2.01 -8.25
N LYS A 265 8.92 -1.51 -9.48
CA LYS A 265 9.67 -0.29 -9.77
C LYS A 265 9.01 0.97 -9.20
N ASP A 266 7.70 1.09 -9.32
CA ASP A 266 6.98 2.30 -8.92
C ASP A 266 6.68 2.35 -7.43
N VAL A 267 6.48 1.19 -6.78
CA VAL A 267 6.11 1.09 -5.37
C VAL A 267 7.29 0.81 -4.46
N LEU A 268 8.21 -0.07 -4.87
CA LEU A 268 9.37 -0.46 -4.06
C LEU A 268 10.67 0.21 -4.52
N GLU A 269 10.65 0.92 -5.66
CA GLU A 269 11.84 1.53 -6.27
C GLU A 269 12.95 0.50 -6.50
N LYS A 270 12.55 -0.71 -6.89
CA LYS A 270 13.43 -1.82 -7.20
C LYS A 270 13.13 -2.36 -8.58
N ASP A 271 14.16 -2.86 -9.24
CA ASP A 271 14.05 -3.55 -10.52
C ASP A 271 14.55 -4.99 -10.36
N THR A 272 13.80 -5.80 -9.60
CA THR A 272 14.24 -7.12 -9.13
C THR A 272 13.45 -8.29 -9.70
N ILE A 273 12.24 -8.06 -10.21
CA ILE A 273 11.38 -9.12 -10.72
C ILE A 273 10.49 -8.60 -11.86
N LYS A 274 10.29 -9.45 -12.87
CA LYS A 274 9.34 -9.22 -13.97
C LYS A 274 8.44 -10.43 -14.17
N GLY A 275 7.34 -10.24 -14.91
CA GLY A 275 6.33 -11.25 -15.22
C GLY A 275 4.91 -10.82 -14.85
N ASP A 276 3.96 -11.73 -15.03
CA ASP A 276 2.53 -11.48 -14.79
C ASP A 276 2.11 -11.92 -13.39
N LEU A 277 1.80 -10.94 -12.53
CA LEU A 277 1.39 -11.16 -11.15
C LEU A 277 -0.12 -11.40 -11.04
N THR A 278 -0.46 -12.51 -10.40
CA THR A 278 -1.77 -12.79 -9.82
C THR A 278 -1.63 -12.94 -8.31
N ALA A 279 -2.52 -12.33 -7.53
CA ALA A 279 -2.46 -12.43 -6.07
C ALA A 279 -3.84 -12.54 -5.44
N LYS A 280 -3.92 -13.24 -4.31
CA LYS A 280 -5.05 -13.22 -3.39
C LYS A 280 -4.52 -12.93 -1.99
N VAL A 281 -4.98 -11.85 -1.38
CA VAL A 281 -4.46 -11.35 -0.11
C VAL A 281 -5.62 -11.05 0.83
N ALA A 282 -5.54 -11.53 2.07
CA ALA A 282 -6.47 -11.20 3.14
C ALA A 282 -5.68 -10.75 4.37
N LEU A 283 -5.88 -9.49 4.77
CA LEU A 283 -5.18 -8.87 5.90
C LEU A 283 -6.16 -8.29 6.91
N SER A 284 -5.73 -8.23 8.16
CA SER A 284 -6.36 -7.54 9.28
C SER A 284 -5.32 -6.76 10.06
N MET A 285 -5.69 -5.59 10.56
CA MET A 285 -4.81 -4.69 11.31
C MET A 285 -5.59 -3.90 12.36
N LEU A 286 -4.87 -3.39 13.35
CA LEU A 286 -5.37 -2.56 14.43
C LEU A 286 -4.67 -1.21 14.45
N GLY A 287 -5.41 -0.18 14.84
CA GLY A 287 -4.92 1.18 14.94
C GLY A 287 -5.02 1.97 13.63
N ASP A 288 -4.67 3.24 13.75
CA ASP A 288 -4.69 4.28 12.73
C ASP A 288 -3.29 4.86 12.46
N ASP A 289 -2.30 4.54 13.30
CA ASP A 289 -0.91 4.88 13.08
C ASP A 289 -0.11 3.74 12.42
N ALA A 290 0.91 4.11 11.65
CA ALA A 290 1.69 3.18 10.84
C ALA A 290 2.43 2.12 11.68
N GLU A 291 2.82 2.43 12.91
CA GLU A 291 3.59 1.51 13.75
C GLU A 291 2.69 0.42 14.35
N LYS A 292 1.54 0.82 14.94
CA LYS A 292 0.52 -0.12 15.44
C LYS A 292 -0.02 -1.00 14.31
N ILE A 293 -0.27 -0.44 13.13
CA ILE A 293 -0.71 -1.20 11.96
C ILE A 293 0.34 -2.27 11.60
N LYS A 294 1.64 -1.91 11.52
CA LYS A 294 2.71 -2.87 11.20
C LYS A 294 2.83 -3.97 12.26
N LYS A 295 2.77 -3.61 13.54
CA LYS A 295 2.86 -4.54 14.68
C LYS A 295 1.67 -5.51 14.76
N SER A 296 0.48 -5.04 14.42
CA SER A 296 -0.77 -5.81 14.49
C SER A 296 -1.17 -6.49 13.18
N LEU A 297 -0.36 -6.31 12.12
CA LEU A 297 -0.67 -6.86 10.80
C LEU A 297 -0.72 -8.38 10.85
N ASN A 298 -1.88 -8.94 10.54
CA ASN A 298 -2.14 -10.36 10.48
C ASN A 298 -2.78 -10.71 9.13
N GLY A 299 -2.57 -11.91 8.63
CA GLY A 299 -3.23 -12.33 7.40
C GLY A 299 -2.62 -13.52 6.70
N LYS A 300 -3.12 -13.78 5.50
CA LYS A 300 -2.64 -14.85 4.62
C LYS A 300 -2.91 -14.50 3.17
N GLY A 301 -2.17 -15.14 2.28
CA GLY A 301 -2.38 -14.98 0.86
C GLY A 301 -1.48 -15.84 0.02
N ASN A 302 -1.52 -15.54 -1.27
CA ASN A 302 -0.67 -16.15 -2.28
C ASN A 302 -0.33 -15.12 -3.35
N PHE A 303 0.92 -15.10 -3.77
CA PHE A 303 1.37 -14.45 -5.00
C PHE A 303 1.78 -15.51 -6.01
N SER A 304 1.37 -15.36 -7.27
CA SER A 304 1.82 -16.19 -8.38
C SER A 304 2.32 -15.26 -9.48
N VAL A 305 3.55 -15.47 -9.94
CA VAL A 305 4.11 -14.76 -11.08
C VAL A 305 4.36 -15.78 -12.18
N LYS A 306 3.83 -15.53 -13.38
CA LYS A 306 4.04 -16.36 -14.56
C LYS A 306 4.96 -15.69 -15.56
N SER A 307 5.65 -16.52 -16.36
CA SER A 307 6.51 -16.08 -17.47
C SER A 307 7.45 -14.94 -17.06
N GLY A 308 8.11 -15.12 -15.92
CA GLY A 308 8.83 -14.07 -15.24
C GLY A 308 10.32 -14.32 -15.14
N ALA A 309 11.01 -13.41 -14.48
CA ALA A 309 12.42 -13.56 -14.18
C ALA A 309 12.84 -12.72 -12.97
N ILE A 310 13.86 -13.20 -12.25
CA ILE A 310 14.49 -12.50 -11.13
C ILE A 310 15.75 -11.82 -11.63
N LYS A 311 15.78 -10.49 -11.60
CA LYS A 311 16.90 -9.66 -12.05
C LYS A 311 17.97 -9.53 -10.96
N GLY A 312 19.23 -9.49 -11.39
CA GLY A 312 20.41 -9.41 -10.53
C GLY A 312 20.81 -10.72 -9.85
N ILE A 313 20.15 -11.85 -10.16
CA ILE A 313 20.40 -13.15 -9.52
C ILE A 313 20.52 -14.25 -10.57
N ASP A 314 21.64 -14.98 -10.57
CA ASP A 314 21.80 -16.25 -11.27
C ASP A 314 21.70 -17.41 -10.27
N LEU A 315 20.47 -17.94 -10.10
CA LEU A 315 20.22 -19.06 -9.21
C LEU A 315 20.85 -20.36 -9.70
N VAL A 316 21.11 -20.51 -11.00
CA VAL A 316 21.78 -21.71 -11.54
C VAL A 316 23.23 -21.72 -11.09
N ALA A 317 23.96 -20.61 -11.26
CA ALA A 317 25.33 -20.45 -10.79
C ALA A 317 25.42 -20.62 -9.26
N MET A 318 24.51 -19.99 -8.51
CA MET A 318 24.47 -20.11 -7.04
C MET A 318 24.25 -21.54 -6.56
N VAL A 319 23.37 -22.30 -7.21
CA VAL A 319 23.09 -23.69 -6.81
C VAL A 319 24.25 -24.63 -7.17
N ARG A 320 24.99 -24.32 -8.25
CA ARG A 320 26.17 -25.05 -8.68
C ARG A 320 27.43 -24.71 -7.89
N ASN A 321 27.37 -23.71 -7.01
CA ASN A 321 28.50 -23.25 -6.19
C ASN A 321 29.74 -22.94 -7.06
N THR A 322 29.54 -22.24 -8.17
CA THR A 322 30.64 -21.74 -9.01
C THR A 322 31.28 -20.51 -8.36
N ASP A 323 32.59 -20.32 -8.53
CA ASP A 323 33.28 -19.14 -8.02
C ASP A 323 32.62 -17.84 -8.53
N GLY A 324 32.44 -16.87 -7.63
CA GLY A 324 31.76 -15.59 -7.93
C GLY A 324 30.22 -15.62 -7.91
N ALA A 325 29.57 -16.76 -7.70
CA ALA A 325 28.11 -16.88 -7.78
C ALA A 325 27.33 -16.19 -6.65
N TYR A 326 27.95 -15.90 -5.50
CA TYR A 326 27.26 -15.43 -4.29
C TYR A 326 27.26 -13.91 -4.07
N GLY A 327 27.60 -13.13 -5.09
CA GLY A 327 27.40 -11.68 -5.11
C GLY A 327 26.05 -11.29 -5.73
N PHE A 328 25.41 -10.23 -5.23
CA PHE A 328 24.45 -9.47 -6.03
C PHE A 328 25.28 -8.73 -7.09
N ALA A 329 25.63 -9.43 -8.17
CA ALA A 329 26.66 -8.96 -9.10
C ALA A 329 26.19 -7.68 -9.80
N GLY A 330 26.86 -6.59 -9.46
CA GLY A 330 26.80 -5.33 -10.17
C GLY A 330 28.21 -4.89 -10.55
N THR A 331 28.85 -5.57 -11.50
CA THR A 331 30.10 -5.12 -12.16
C THR A 331 30.30 -5.66 -13.60
N GLY A 332 29.29 -6.29 -14.21
CA GLY A 332 29.32 -6.72 -15.62
C GLY A 332 28.32 -5.93 -16.47
N SER A 333 28.57 -5.80 -17.78
CA SER A 333 27.74 -5.04 -18.75
C SER A 333 26.29 -5.53 -18.87
N GLN A 334 25.99 -6.76 -18.43
CA GLN A 334 24.63 -7.26 -18.21
C GLN A 334 24.49 -7.79 -16.78
N LYS A 335 23.45 -7.33 -16.07
CA LYS A 335 23.08 -7.89 -14.76
C LYS A 335 22.57 -9.33 -14.94
N PRO A 336 23.02 -10.30 -14.15
CA PRO A 336 22.55 -11.68 -14.25
C PRO A 336 21.04 -11.76 -14.00
N GLU A 337 20.34 -12.68 -14.65
CA GLU A 337 18.89 -12.86 -14.49
C GLU A 337 18.53 -14.35 -14.51
N THR A 338 17.60 -14.76 -13.64
CA THR A 338 17.04 -16.12 -13.64
C THR A 338 15.60 -16.09 -14.13
N GLY A 339 15.38 -16.57 -15.35
CA GLY A 339 14.02 -16.78 -15.89
C GLY A 339 13.28 -17.94 -15.19
N PHE A 340 11.97 -17.84 -15.11
CA PHE A 340 11.08 -18.88 -14.57
C PHE A 340 9.72 -18.89 -15.29
N SER A 341 9.12 -20.07 -15.45
CA SER A 341 7.75 -20.20 -15.99
C SER A 341 6.70 -19.86 -14.93
N GLU A 342 6.98 -20.20 -13.67
CA GLU A 342 6.09 -19.94 -12.54
C GLU A 342 6.85 -19.74 -11.23
N LEU A 343 6.44 -18.76 -10.44
CA LEU A 343 6.82 -18.53 -9.06
C LEU A 343 5.55 -18.44 -8.22
N ASN A 344 5.36 -19.37 -7.28
CA ASN A 344 4.20 -19.40 -6.38
C ASN A 344 4.64 -19.22 -4.93
N VAL A 345 4.08 -18.23 -4.24
CA VAL A 345 4.49 -17.76 -2.91
C VAL A 345 3.27 -17.72 -1.98
N PRO A 346 2.89 -18.86 -1.38
CA PRO A 346 1.90 -18.86 -0.30
C PRO A 346 2.53 -18.26 0.95
N PHE A 347 1.77 -17.45 1.68
CA PHE A 347 2.27 -16.78 2.88
C PHE A 347 1.24 -16.62 3.98
N THR A 348 1.75 -16.49 5.20
CA THR A 348 1.02 -15.98 6.36
C THR A 348 1.77 -14.79 6.95
N ILE A 349 1.03 -13.91 7.63
CA ILE A 349 1.58 -12.83 8.42
C ILE A 349 0.99 -12.95 9.81
N THR A 350 1.84 -12.96 10.84
CA THR A 350 1.43 -12.93 12.24
C THR A 350 2.17 -11.81 12.95
N ASN A 351 1.45 -10.79 13.42
CA ASN A 351 2.02 -9.63 14.11
C ASN A 351 3.21 -9.00 13.34
N GLY A 352 3.02 -8.77 12.04
CA GLY A 352 4.05 -8.22 11.16
C GLY A 352 5.19 -9.18 10.78
N LEU A 353 5.15 -10.45 11.20
CA LEU A 353 6.08 -11.48 10.76
C LEU A 353 5.51 -12.25 9.57
N PHE A 354 6.04 -11.98 8.38
CA PHE A 354 5.78 -12.76 7.17
C PHE A 354 6.48 -14.12 7.26
N LYS A 355 5.77 -15.18 6.89
CA LYS A 355 6.30 -16.55 6.78
C LYS A 355 5.82 -17.21 5.49
N THR A 356 6.72 -17.96 4.86
CA THR A 356 6.39 -18.90 3.78
C THR A 356 7.09 -20.24 4.02
N SER A 357 6.39 -21.35 3.80
CA SER A 357 6.92 -22.72 3.90
C SER A 357 7.01 -23.43 2.56
N ASP A 358 6.13 -23.08 1.62
CA ASP A 358 5.86 -23.84 0.39
C ASP A 358 6.00 -22.97 -0.85
N THR A 359 6.89 -21.98 -0.81
CA THR A 359 7.21 -21.22 -2.02
C THR A 359 7.91 -22.13 -3.02
N ARG A 360 7.46 -22.09 -4.27
CA ARG A 360 8.01 -22.90 -5.36
C ARG A 360 8.27 -22.04 -6.58
N MET A 361 9.41 -22.28 -7.21
CA MET A 361 9.77 -21.67 -8.49
C MET A 361 10.13 -22.77 -9.49
N VAL A 362 9.63 -22.65 -10.71
CA VAL A 362 9.91 -23.56 -11.82
C VAL A 362 10.58 -22.75 -12.93
N SER A 363 11.81 -23.11 -13.29
CA SER A 363 12.48 -22.64 -14.49
C SER A 363 12.78 -23.80 -15.45
N THR A 364 13.27 -23.45 -16.63
CA THR A 364 13.74 -24.40 -17.66
C THR A 364 14.80 -25.37 -17.11
N LEU A 365 15.69 -24.91 -16.22
CA LEU A 365 16.85 -25.68 -15.76
C LEU A 365 16.76 -26.11 -14.28
N LEU A 366 15.92 -25.43 -13.48
CA LEU A 366 15.82 -25.68 -12.05
C LEU A 366 14.38 -25.68 -11.54
N ARG A 367 14.14 -26.51 -10.53
CA ARG A 367 13.03 -26.30 -9.60
C ARG A 367 13.62 -25.89 -8.26
N VAL A 368 12.97 -24.95 -7.59
CA VAL A 368 13.43 -24.42 -6.31
C VAL A 368 12.26 -24.37 -5.34
N ALA A 369 12.52 -24.81 -4.11
CA ALA A 369 11.65 -24.60 -2.97
C ALA A 369 12.25 -23.51 -2.08
N VAL A 370 11.44 -22.58 -1.60
CA VAL A 370 11.88 -21.52 -0.67
C VAL A 370 11.05 -21.58 0.60
N SER A 371 11.72 -21.50 1.75
CA SER A 371 11.06 -21.35 3.04
C SER A 371 11.77 -20.30 3.89
N GLY A 372 11.05 -19.61 4.76
CA GLY A 372 11.66 -18.63 5.65
C GLY A 372 10.70 -17.58 6.16
N LYS A 373 11.29 -16.51 6.67
CA LYS A 373 10.60 -15.43 7.38
C LYS A 373 11.12 -14.07 6.94
N ALA A 374 10.24 -13.08 6.93
CA ALA A 374 10.59 -11.67 6.83
C ALA A 374 9.87 -10.89 7.92
N ASN A 375 10.59 -10.06 8.67
CA ASN A 375 10.01 -9.19 9.67
C ASN A 375 9.74 -7.83 9.03
N LEU A 376 8.46 -7.43 8.97
CA LEU A 376 8.03 -6.21 8.28
C LEU A 376 8.32 -4.94 9.09
N LEU A 377 8.59 -5.07 10.39
CA LEU A 377 8.90 -3.94 11.27
C LEU A 377 10.34 -3.49 11.07
N ASN A 378 11.29 -4.44 11.14
CA ASN A 378 12.72 -4.15 11.00
C ASN A 378 13.28 -4.46 9.59
N LYS A 379 12.41 -4.85 8.65
CA LYS A 379 12.72 -5.15 7.24
C LYS A 379 13.76 -6.26 7.06
N ARG A 380 14.00 -7.10 8.07
CA ARG A 380 14.97 -8.20 8.00
C ARG A 380 14.37 -9.45 7.38
N ILE A 381 15.19 -10.15 6.61
CA ILE A 381 14.81 -11.38 5.92
C ILE A 381 15.72 -12.53 6.35
N LYS A 382 15.17 -13.75 6.34
CA LYS A 382 15.92 -15.01 6.43
C LYS A 382 15.15 -16.07 5.66
N PHE A 383 15.62 -16.37 4.45
CA PHE A 383 15.07 -17.40 3.57
C PHE A 383 16.10 -18.47 3.27
N ARG A 384 15.62 -19.70 3.08
CA ARG A 384 16.40 -20.83 2.60
C ARG A 384 15.85 -21.24 1.25
N ILE A 385 16.72 -21.23 0.25
CA ILE A 385 16.48 -21.62 -1.12
C ILE A 385 17.02 -23.05 -1.28
N LYS A 386 16.14 -24.03 -1.45
CA LYS A 386 16.49 -25.43 -1.67
C LYS A 386 16.26 -25.80 -3.14
N PRO A 387 17.31 -26.13 -3.89
CA PRO A 387 17.17 -26.66 -5.24
C PRO A 387 16.56 -28.07 -5.22
N VAL A 388 15.62 -28.33 -6.13
CA VAL A 388 14.96 -29.61 -6.34
C VAL A 388 15.37 -30.13 -7.72
N VAL A 389 15.88 -31.36 -7.79
CA VAL A 389 16.29 -31.98 -9.05
C VAL A 389 15.06 -32.39 -9.85
N VAL A 390 14.99 -31.94 -11.10
CA VAL A 390 14.15 -32.56 -12.11
C VAL A 390 15.04 -33.50 -12.89
N THR A 391 14.82 -34.81 -12.76
CA THR A 391 15.37 -35.75 -13.73
C THR A 391 14.50 -35.64 -14.98
N THR A 392 14.97 -34.89 -15.98
CA THR A 392 14.42 -35.03 -17.34
C THR A 392 14.83 -36.42 -17.88
N SER A 393 13.93 -37.01 -18.67
CA SER A 393 13.85 -38.41 -19.09
C SER A 393 15.15 -39.17 -19.35
N LYS A 394 15.06 -40.50 -19.18
CA LYS A 394 16.09 -41.54 -19.40
C LYS A 394 16.73 -41.57 -20.82
N THR A 395 16.36 -40.68 -21.74
CA THR A 395 16.70 -40.75 -23.16
C THR A 395 17.69 -39.69 -23.65
N ASP A 396 18.07 -38.70 -22.84
CA ASP A 396 19.03 -37.67 -23.27
C ASP A 396 20.47 -37.98 -22.77
N LYS A 397 21.39 -38.21 -23.72
CA LYS A 397 22.79 -38.57 -23.46
C LYS A 397 23.63 -37.40 -22.93
N ARG A 398 23.08 -36.17 -22.89
CA ARG A 398 23.69 -35.01 -22.20
C ARG A 398 23.43 -35.10 -20.70
N LYS A 399 24.07 -36.08 -20.04
CA LYS A 399 23.97 -36.26 -18.59
C LYS A 399 24.41 -34.99 -17.85
N MET A 400 23.47 -34.25 -17.26
CA MET A 400 23.78 -33.64 -15.97
C MET A 400 24.09 -34.80 -15.03
N LYS A 401 25.36 -34.97 -14.65
CA LYS A 401 25.73 -36.03 -13.70
C LYS A 401 24.89 -35.84 -12.45
N ARG A 402 24.32 -36.93 -11.92
CA ARG A 402 23.60 -37.01 -10.64
C ARG A 402 24.46 -36.54 -9.44
N SER A 403 25.72 -36.16 -9.68
CA SER A 403 26.77 -35.74 -8.75
C SER A 403 26.96 -34.23 -8.61
N GLU A 404 26.21 -33.36 -9.31
CA GLU A 404 26.23 -31.93 -8.98
C GLU A 404 25.55 -31.74 -7.61
N VAL A 405 26.35 -31.60 -6.56
CA VAL A 405 25.90 -31.28 -5.20
C VAL A 405 25.15 -29.95 -5.27
N LYS A 406 23.83 -30.00 -5.25
CA LYS A 406 23.00 -28.80 -5.29
C LYS A 406 23.00 -28.16 -3.91
N VAL A 407 23.79 -27.11 -3.76
CA VAL A 407 24.01 -26.46 -2.46
C VAL A 407 22.81 -25.56 -2.14
N PRO A 408 22.07 -25.79 -1.03
CA PRO A 408 21.03 -24.86 -0.62
C PRO A 408 21.65 -23.50 -0.27
N VAL A 409 20.91 -22.41 -0.52
CA VAL A 409 21.39 -21.05 -0.30
C VAL A 409 20.57 -20.39 0.80
N ILE A 410 21.25 -19.71 1.72
CA ILE A 410 20.61 -18.87 2.74
C ILE A 410 20.67 -17.42 2.28
N VAL A 411 19.51 -16.78 2.21
CA VAL A 411 19.35 -15.35 1.98
C VAL A 411 19.01 -14.67 3.29
N TYR A 412 19.77 -13.65 3.69
CA TYR A 412 19.57 -12.94 4.96
C TYR A 412 19.92 -11.45 4.84
N GLY A 413 19.76 -10.68 5.91
CA GLY A 413 20.03 -9.23 5.90
C GLY A 413 18.73 -8.44 5.86
N THR A 414 18.70 -7.35 5.09
CA THR A 414 17.50 -6.54 4.88
C THR A 414 16.93 -6.78 3.49
N LEU A 415 15.64 -6.47 3.29
CA LEU A 415 15.01 -6.55 1.97
C LEU A 415 15.70 -5.65 0.92
N SER A 416 16.28 -4.52 1.36
CA SER A 416 17.00 -3.58 0.48
C SER A 416 18.43 -4.01 0.14
N SER A 417 19.07 -4.79 1.02
CA SER A 417 20.46 -5.27 0.86
C SER A 417 20.56 -6.73 1.32
N PRO A 418 20.05 -7.68 0.51
CA PRO A 418 20.12 -9.11 0.82
C PRO A 418 21.55 -9.63 0.67
N LYS A 419 21.94 -10.51 1.58
CA LYS A 419 23.20 -11.27 1.55
C LYS A 419 22.92 -12.73 1.29
N PHE A 420 23.80 -13.38 0.55
CA PHE A 420 23.66 -14.77 0.12
C PHE A 420 24.84 -15.58 0.64
N ARG A 421 24.58 -16.80 1.10
CA ARG A 421 25.65 -17.74 1.45
C ARG A 421 25.21 -19.20 1.25
N PRO A 422 26.15 -20.10 0.92
CA PRO A 422 25.92 -21.54 0.99
C PRO A 422 25.40 -22.01 2.36
N ASP A 423 24.47 -22.97 2.37
CA ASP A 423 24.08 -23.76 3.54
C ASP A 423 24.93 -25.04 3.60
N LEU A 424 26.23 -24.89 3.87
CA LEU A 424 27.18 -26.02 3.95
C LEU A 424 26.77 -27.03 5.03
N ARG A 425 26.12 -26.56 6.11
CA ARG A 425 25.57 -27.44 7.15
C ARG A 425 24.51 -28.38 6.59
N ALA A 426 23.59 -27.86 5.77
CA ALA A 426 22.59 -28.70 5.11
C ALA A 426 23.23 -29.71 4.14
N VAL A 427 24.28 -29.33 3.42
CA VAL A 427 25.03 -30.25 2.53
C VAL A 427 25.71 -31.37 3.35
N ALA A 428 26.39 -31.02 4.44
CA ALA A 428 27.04 -32.00 5.31
C ALA A 428 26.03 -33.00 5.90
N LYS A 429 24.86 -32.51 6.34
CA LYS A 429 23.77 -33.36 6.84
C LYS A 429 23.21 -34.29 5.77
N ASP A 430 22.96 -33.80 4.56
CA ASP A 430 22.43 -34.61 3.45
C ASP A 430 23.45 -35.69 3.01
N LYS A 431 24.74 -35.36 3.00
CA LYS A 431 25.82 -36.35 2.77
C LYS A 431 25.90 -37.37 3.90
N LEU A 432 25.85 -36.96 5.17
CA LEU A 432 25.83 -37.86 6.31
C LEU A 432 24.64 -38.84 6.23
N GLU A 433 23.46 -38.33 5.87
CA GLU A 433 22.26 -39.16 5.74
C GLU A 433 22.40 -40.19 4.61
N LYS A 434 22.86 -39.78 3.42
CA LYS A 434 23.00 -40.68 2.26
C LYS A 434 24.19 -41.63 2.34
N GLU A 435 25.35 -41.12 2.73
CA GLU A 435 26.61 -41.87 2.67
C GLU A 435 26.89 -42.66 3.96
N VAL A 436 26.36 -42.22 5.11
CA VAL A 436 26.53 -42.92 6.38
C VAL A 436 25.25 -43.67 6.75
N PHE A 437 24.15 -42.98 7.03
CA PHE A 437 22.94 -43.63 7.58
C PHE A 437 22.26 -44.57 6.58
N GLU A 438 22.23 -44.22 5.29
CA GLU A 438 21.64 -45.06 4.26
C GLU A 438 22.58 -46.16 3.74
N SER A 439 23.85 -46.13 4.13
CA SER A 439 24.86 -47.10 3.67
C SER A 439 24.53 -48.52 4.10
N LYS A 440 24.94 -49.49 3.27
CA LYS A 440 24.82 -50.93 3.58
C LYS A 440 25.54 -51.29 4.88
N LYS A 441 26.68 -50.66 5.17
CA LYS A 441 27.48 -50.92 6.38
C LYS A 441 26.73 -50.47 7.63
N PHE A 442 26.23 -49.24 7.67
CA PHE A 442 25.48 -48.70 8.80
C PHE A 442 24.20 -49.50 9.05
N LYS A 443 23.38 -49.74 8.01
CA LYS A 443 22.17 -50.57 8.12
C LYS A 443 22.47 -51.99 8.59
N LYS A 444 23.60 -52.60 8.22
CA LYS A 444 23.97 -53.96 8.65
C LYS A 444 24.38 -54.01 10.13
N VAL A 445 24.98 -52.95 10.66
CA VAL A 445 25.35 -52.85 12.10
C VAL A 445 24.10 -52.79 12.97
N PHE A 446 23.15 -51.92 12.61
CA PHE A 446 21.94 -51.68 13.43
C PHE A 446 20.81 -52.68 13.20
N LYS A 447 20.86 -53.50 12.14
CA LYS A 447 19.95 -54.66 11.96
C LYS A 447 20.16 -55.79 12.97
N LYS A 448 21.28 -55.84 13.70
CA LYS A 448 21.52 -56.85 14.74
C LYS A 448 20.72 -56.49 16.00
N LYS A 449 19.98 -57.43 16.60
CA LYS A 449 19.14 -57.23 17.82
C LYS A 449 19.86 -56.48 18.94
N LYS A 450 21.17 -56.71 19.12
CA LYS A 450 22.01 -56.04 20.14
C LYS A 450 22.16 -54.52 19.95
N TYR A 451 22.08 -54.02 18.71
CA TYR A 451 22.38 -52.62 18.39
C TYR A 451 21.16 -51.82 17.93
N ALA A 452 20.05 -52.48 17.56
CA ALA A 452 18.82 -51.83 17.11
C ALA A 452 18.29 -50.73 18.06
N PRO A 453 18.32 -50.87 19.42
CA PRO A 453 17.84 -49.82 20.32
C PRO A 453 18.65 -48.52 20.27
N TYR A 454 19.90 -48.56 19.78
CA TYR A 454 20.82 -47.42 19.77
C TYR A 454 20.85 -46.68 18.43
N GLU A 455 20.11 -47.14 17.41
CA GLU A 455 20.16 -46.56 16.06
C GLU A 455 19.77 -45.07 16.06
N ASP A 456 18.68 -44.73 16.75
CA ASP A 456 18.19 -43.35 16.81
C ASP A 456 19.09 -42.46 17.68
N ALA A 457 19.64 -42.99 18.77
CA ALA A 457 20.62 -42.29 19.60
C ALA A 457 21.91 -41.97 18.81
N ALA A 458 22.43 -42.94 18.04
CA ALA A 458 23.60 -42.75 17.19
C ALA A 458 23.35 -41.74 16.07
N LYS A 459 22.18 -41.81 15.40
CA LYS A 459 21.77 -40.81 14.40
C LYS A 459 21.64 -39.42 15.02
N SER A 460 21.04 -39.32 16.21
CA SER A 460 20.87 -38.06 16.93
C SER A 460 22.20 -37.42 17.31
N LEU A 461 23.14 -38.19 17.87
CA LEU A 461 24.50 -37.71 18.21
C LEU A 461 25.25 -37.18 16.98
N LEU A 462 25.25 -37.94 15.88
CA LEU A 462 25.94 -37.54 14.65
C LEU A 462 25.28 -36.33 13.97
N LYS A 463 23.94 -36.21 14.02
CA LYS A 463 23.24 -35.00 13.56
C LYS A 463 23.54 -33.81 14.48
N GLY A 464 23.60 -34.01 15.79
CA GLY A 464 23.89 -32.98 16.80
C GLY A 464 25.28 -32.35 16.65
N LEU A 465 26.29 -33.12 16.24
CA LEU A 465 27.63 -32.59 15.91
C LEU A 465 27.59 -31.55 14.77
N LEU A 466 26.66 -31.68 13.82
CA LEU A 466 26.51 -30.77 12.69
C LEU A 466 25.59 -29.57 12.99
N ASP A 467 24.76 -29.67 14.02
CA ASP A 467 23.89 -28.57 14.43
C ASP A 467 24.66 -27.44 15.10
N GLY A 468 25.75 -27.77 15.79
CA GLY A 468 26.49 -26.85 16.65
C GLY A 468 25.65 -26.50 17.86
N LYS A 469 26.22 -26.58 19.07
CA LYS A 469 25.61 -25.89 20.21
C LYS A 469 25.51 -24.41 19.85
N GLU A 470 24.30 -23.83 20.00
CA GLU A 470 24.09 -22.38 20.00
C GLU A 470 24.91 -21.70 21.09
#